data_AF-A0A0B6AIZ2-F1
#
_entry.id   AF-A0A0B6AIZ2-F1
#
_cell.length_a   1.000
_cell.length_b   1.000
_cell.length_c   1.000
_cell.angle_alpha   90.00
_cell.angle_beta   90.00
_cell.angle_gamma   90.00
#
_symmetry.space_group_name_H-M   'P 1'
#
loop_
_entity.id
_entity.type
_entity.pdbx_description
1 polymer ?
#
loop_
_entity_poly.entity_id
_entity_poly.type
_entity_poly.pdbx_seq_one_letter_code
_entity_poly.pdbx_strand_id
1 'polypeptide(L)'
;MCNYLFVYGTLLEGEGNHGLLHHARPIAKQAKTKGKLYDTKQGYPMLDIDSEHIVYGEVYEVTDQLMWKALDELEGYIHEGHKDNEYDKVVQTVETDQGEFEAVVYVASDRSLLHEFIPSGNWRVWKEDLLEGMLYFAYGSCMDNDRFIKHGVDQHFQDCLGRAVFKGYTLRYNHVIHDGGRADMVEEGGVVEGKLYRVPPEAITYLYGREGVDNNGYRPAIISVEHEGKMVDHVLTFFVLNKEKEVAPPDHYSTEIIRGATGVLSEEYVQKLIEQVHALKNSDVVNN
;
A
#
# COMPACT_ATOMS: atom_id res chain seq x y z
N MET A 1 -16.93 -8.44 22.17
CA MET A 1 -16.33 -7.17 21.72
C MET A 1 -15.59 -7.44 20.44
N CYS A 2 -15.56 -6.48 19.53
CA CYS A 2 -14.66 -6.53 18.40
C CYS A 2 -13.22 -6.33 18.93
N ASN A 3 -12.31 -7.25 18.60
CA ASN A 3 -10.91 -7.19 19.02
C ASN A 3 -10.01 -6.62 17.91
N TYR A 4 -10.56 -6.31 16.74
CA TYR A 4 -9.80 -5.73 15.64
C TYR A 4 -9.83 -4.20 15.75
N LEU A 5 -8.68 -3.59 15.57
CA LEU A 5 -8.46 -2.16 15.49
C LEU A 5 -7.98 -1.84 14.08
N PHE A 6 -8.64 -0.90 13.41
CA PHE A 6 -8.12 -0.30 12.19
C PHE A 6 -7.45 1.03 12.51
N VAL A 7 -6.20 1.17 12.09
CA VAL A 7 -5.40 2.38 12.29
C VAL A 7 -5.02 2.98 10.95
N TYR A 8 -5.03 4.31 10.87
CA TYR A 8 -4.85 5.05 9.61
C TYR A 8 -3.93 6.28 9.75
N GLY A 9 -3.37 6.49 10.95
CA GLY A 9 -2.59 7.68 11.30
C GLY A 9 -1.33 7.35 12.08
N THR A 10 -1.12 8.03 13.20
CA THR A 10 0.13 7.94 13.99
C THR A 10 0.39 6.56 14.61
N LEU A 11 -0.59 5.67 14.59
CA LEU A 11 -0.49 4.28 15.06
C LEU A 11 -0.04 3.29 13.96
N LEU A 12 0.02 3.70 12.69
CA LEU A 12 0.52 2.85 11.59
C LEU A 12 1.98 2.41 11.86
N GLU A 13 2.40 1.25 11.37
CA GLU A 13 3.79 0.77 11.50
C GLU A 13 4.83 1.84 11.08
N GLY A 14 5.88 2.05 11.88
CA GLY A 14 6.87 3.10 11.60
C GLY A 14 6.43 4.54 11.91
N GLU A 15 5.17 4.77 12.32
CA GLU A 15 4.71 6.07 12.82
C GLU A 15 4.98 6.25 14.32
N GLY A 16 4.94 7.51 14.79
CA GLY A 16 5.41 7.90 16.12
C GLY A 16 4.72 7.23 17.30
N ASN A 17 3.44 6.84 17.18
CA ASN A 17 2.68 6.20 18.25
C ASN A 17 2.55 4.68 18.08
N HIS A 18 3.16 4.09 17.04
CA HIS A 18 3.09 2.65 16.77
C HIS A 18 3.59 1.80 17.95
N GLY A 19 4.41 2.37 18.83
CA GLY A 19 4.91 1.70 20.03
C GLY A 19 3.83 1.10 20.93
N LEU A 20 2.62 1.66 20.93
CA LEU A 20 1.48 1.11 21.67
C LEU A 20 0.98 -0.24 21.12
N LEU A 21 1.24 -0.53 19.85
CA LEU A 21 0.80 -1.73 19.15
C LEU A 21 1.88 -2.81 19.03
N HIS A 22 3.06 -2.64 19.63
CA HIS A 22 4.17 -3.61 19.52
C HIS A 22 3.81 -5.05 19.93
N HIS A 23 2.82 -5.22 20.80
CA HIS A 23 2.35 -6.53 21.25
C HIS A 23 1.00 -6.94 20.63
N ALA A 24 0.42 -6.10 19.77
CA ALA A 24 -0.76 -6.44 19.00
C ALA A 24 -0.36 -7.35 17.83
N ARG A 25 -1.25 -8.29 17.48
CA ARG A 25 -1.01 -9.17 16.33
C ARG A 25 -1.39 -8.44 15.04
N PRO A 26 -0.48 -8.19 14.09
CA PRO A 26 -0.85 -7.63 12.80
C PRO A 26 -1.72 -8.62 12.03
N ILE A 27 -2.82 -8.13 11.47
CA ILE A 27 -3.76 -8.91 10.64
C ILE A 27 -3.56 -8.57 9.16
N ALA A 28 -3.51 -7.27 8.84
CA ALA A 28 -3.25 -6.79 7.49
C ALA A 28 -2.56 -5.41 7.54
N LYS A 29 -1.53 -5.23 6.73
CA LYS A 29 -0.85 -3.95 6.53
C LYS A 29 -1.40 -3.19 5.32
N GLN A 30 -2.16 -3.85 4.45
CA GLN A 30 -2.94 -3.22 3.38
C GLN A 30 -4.43 -3.42 3.68
N ALA A 31 -5.01 -2.42 4.33
CA ALA A 31 -6.42 -2.38 4.65
C ALA A 31 -7.05 -1.07 4.19
N LYS A 32 -8.36 -1.08 3.97
CA LYS A 32 -9.12 0.12 3.62
C LYS A 32 -10.52 0.10 4.23
N THR A 33 -11.03 1.27 4.57
CA THR A 33 -12.42 1.47 5.00
C THR A 33 -12.98 2.76 4.42
N LYS A 34 -14.30 2.96 4.54
CA LYS A 34 -14.96 4.17 4.05
C LYS A 34 -14.78 5.33 5.02
N GLY A 35 -14.44 6.50 4.49
CA GLY A 35 -14.23 7.71 5.28
C GLY A 35 -13.46 8.78 4.52
N LYS A 36 -13.49 10.01 5.05
CA LYS A 36 -12.59 11.08 4.61
C LYS A 36 -11.49 11.26 5.62
N LEU A 37 -10.24 11.32 5.15
CA LEU A 37 -9.10 11.58 6.00
C LEU A 37 -8.74 13.08 5.97
N TYR A 38 -8.46 13.65 7.12
CA TYR A 38 -8.01 15.03 7.25
C TYR A 38 -6.72 15.12 8.06
N ASP A 39 -5.84 16.02 7.68
CA ASP A 39 -4.72 16.49 8.48
C ASP A 39 -5.23 17.58 9.44
N THR A 40 -5.03 17.39 10.74
CA THR A 40 -5.43 18.37 11.77
C THR A 40 -4.49 19.57 11.86
N LYS A 41 -3.34 19.53 11.15
CA LYS A 41 -2.20 20.44 11.30
C LYS A 41 -1.52 20.43 12.66
N GLN A 42 -1.83 19.42 13.47
CA GLN A 42 -1.21 19.19 14.78
C GLN A 42 -0.30 17.94 14.79
N GLY A 43 -0.01 17.38 13.61
CA GLY A 43 0.90 16.24 13.44
C GLY A 43 0.22 14.87 13.47
N TYR A 44 -1.10 14.82 13.42
CA TYR A 44 -1.89 13.59 13.39
C TYR A 44 -3.16 13.76 12.54
N PRO A 45 -3.66 12.69 11.89
CA PRO A 45 -4.87 12.79 11.07
C PRO A 45 -6.14 12.38 11.81
N MET A 46 -7.28 12.78 11.25
CA MET A 46 -8.62 12.41 11.70
C MET A 46 -9.44 11.82 10.56
N LEU A 47 -10.15 10.73 10.83
CA LEU A 47 -11.14 10.17 9.93
C LEU A 47 -12.53 10.75 10.25
N ASP A 48 -13.19 11.33 9.25
CA ASP A 48 -14.62 11.68 9.30
C ASP A 48 -15.45 10.60 8.58
N ILE A 49 -16.62 10.30 9.12
CA ILE A 49 -17.51 9.28 8.57
C ILE A 49 -18.04 9.78 7.22
N ASP A 50 -17.76 9.01 6.17
CA ASP A 50 -18.16 9.29 4.79
C ASP A 50 -18.36 7.95 4.06
N SER A 51 -19.25 7.92 3.06
CA SER A 51 -19.57 6.70 2.31
C SER A 51 -18.96 6.63 0.91
N GLU A 52 -18.35 7.72 0.44
CA GLU A 52 -17.86 7.87 -0.93
C GLU A 52 -16.33 7.72 -1.01
N HIS A 53 -15.63 8.16 0.03
CA HIS A 53 -14.17 8.19 0.08
C HIS A 53 -13.63 6.98 0.83
N ILE A 54 -12.35 6.69 0.59
CA ILE A 54 -11.65 5.55 1.17
C ILE A 54 -10.47 6.06 1.98
N VAL A 55 -10.29 5.50 3.16
CA VAL A 55 -9.09 5.67 4.00
C VAL A 55 -8.31 4.37 4.02
N TYR A 56 -6.99 4.47 3.81
CA TYR A 56 -6.05 3.36 3.84
C TYR A 56 -5.35 3.28 5.19
N GLY A 57 -5.12 2.05 5.64
CA GLY A 57 -4.51 1.80 6.92
C GLY A 57 -4.15 0.35 7.13
N GLU A 58 -4.09 -0.04 8.39
CA GLU A 58 -3.64 -1.35 8.86
C GLU A 58 -4.63 -1.89 9.90
N VAL A 59 -4.73 -3.22 10.00
CA VAL A 59 -5.58 -3.91 10.98
C VAL A 59 -4.72 -4.69 11.94
N TYR A 60 -4.98 -4.49 13.24
CA TYR A 60 -4.34 -5.19 14.34
C TYR A 60 -5.39 -5.87 15.21
N GLU A 61 -5.08 -7.06 15.70
CA GLU A 61 -5.86 -7.69 16.77
C GLU A 61 -5.30 -7.27 18.13
N VAL A 62 -6.15 -6.64 18.93
CA VAL A 62 -5.88 -6.15 20.28
C VAL A 62 -6.74 -6.93 21.27
N THR A 63 -6.12 -7.86 21.99
CA THR A 63 -6.78 -8.70 23.00
C THR A 63 -6.59 -8.19 24.43
N ASP A 64 -5.62 -7.30 24.65
CA ASP A 64 -5.29 -6.75 25.96
C ASP A 64 -6.13 -5.50 26.28
N GLN A 65 -6.87 -5.54 27.39
CA GLN A 65 -7.67 -4.41 27.86
C GLN A 65 -6.81 -3.22 28.31
N LEU A 66 -5.58 -3.46 28.81
CA LEU A 66 -4.67 -2.37 29.16
C LEU A 66 -4.20 -1.63 27.91
N MET A 67 -3.99 -2.35 26.81
CA MET A 67 -3.68 -1.74 25.51
C MET A 67 -4.85 -0.90 24.99
N TRP A 68 -6.08 -1.43 25.06
CA TRP A 68 -7.28 -0.66 24.73
C TRP A 68 -7.40 0.64 25.53
N LYS A 69 -7.11 0.59 26.83
CA LYS A 69 -7.12 1.77 27.68
C LYS A 69 -6.03 2.78 27.28
N ALA A 70 -4.83 2.33 26.94
CA ALA A 70 -3.75 3.20 26.48
C ALA A 70 -4.09 3.86 25.13
N LEU A 71 -4.78 3.15 24.24
CA LEU A 71 -5.30 3.70 22.99
C LEU A 71 -6.39 4.75 23.25
N ASP A 72 -7.30 4.48 24.20
CA ASP A 72 -8.33 5.45 24.62
C ASP A 72 -7.72 6.75 25.17
N GLU A 73 -6.70 6.61 26.02
CA GLU A 73 -5.96 7.74 26.57
C GLU A 73 -5.22 8.54 25.49
N LEU A 74 -4.63 7.87 24.48
CA LEU A 74 -3.96 8.52 23.36
C LEU A 74 -4.94 9.30 22.47
N GLU A 75 -6.06 8.67 22.11
CA GLU A 75 -7.05 9.20 21.16
C GLU A 75 -8.08 10.12 21.84
N GLY A 76 -7.85 10.51 23.10
CA GLY A 76 -8.74 11.40 23.83
C GLY A 76 -10.18 10.87 23.97
N TYR A 77 -10.36 9.55 24.01
CA TYR A 77 -11.65 8.89 24.16
C TYR A 77 -11.94 8.59 25.64
N ILE A 78 -13.07 9.09 26.14
CA ILE A 78 -13.47 8.94 27.55
C ILE A 78 -14.51 7.82 27.70
N HIS A 79 -15.66 7.98 27.05
CA HIS A 79 -16.69 6.96 26.90
C HIS A 79 -17.66 7.34 25.77
N GLU A 80 -18.53 6.41 25.39
CA GLU A 80 -19.49 6.62 24.31
C GLU A 80 -20.36 7.86 24.56
N GLY A 81 -20.44 8.74 23.56
CA GLY A 81 -21.24 9.96 23.59
C GLY A 81 -20.75 11.04 24.56
N HIS A 82 -19.53 10.95 25.07
CA HIS A 82 -18.97 12.01 25.92
C HIS A 82 -18.65 13.24 25.07
N LYS A 83 -19.18 14.40 25.47
CA LYS A 83 -19.07 15.67 24.74
C LYS A 83 -17.64 16.22 24.57
N ASP A 84 -16.71 15.76 25.40
CA ASP A 84 -15.32 16.19 25.39
C ASP A 84 -14.41 15.10 24.77
N ASN A 85 -14.97 14.14 24.03
CA ASN A 85 -14.18 13.20 23.23
C ASN A 85 -13.52 13.97 22.08
N GLU A 86 -12.24 13.70 21.83
CA GLU A 86 -11.59 14.14 20.60
C GLU A 86 -11.94 13.19 19.45
N TYR A 87 -11.80 11.89 19.71
CA TYR A 87 -12.25 10.82 18.84
C TYR A 87 -13.37 10.01 19.50
N ASP A 88 -14.35 9.60 18.70
CA ASP A 88 -15.33 8.58 19.03
C ASP A 88 -14.90 7.22 18.46
N LYS A 89 -15.43 6.13 19.02
CA LYS A 89 -15.27 4.78 18.47
C LYS A 89 -16.48 4.37 17.67
N VAL A 90 -16.25 3.90 16.45
CA VAL A 90 -17.25 3.21 15.65
C VAL A 90 -16.72 1.86 15.19
N VAL A 91 -17.62 0.93 14.86
CA VAL A 91 -17.23 -0.31 14.17
C VAL A 91 -17.52 -0.11 12.69
N GLN A 92 -16.53 -0.35 11.85
CA GLN A 92 -16.66 -0.34 10.40
C GLN A 92 -16.18 -1.65 9.79
N THR A 93 -16.76 -2.00 8.66
CA THR A 93 -16.22 -3.02 7.77
C THR A 93 -14.93 -2.49 7.14
N VAL A 94 -13.88 -3.30 7.23
CA VAL A 94 -12.55 -3.03 6.69
C VAL A 94 -12.22 -4.11 5.68
N GLU A 95 -11.92 -3.69 4.46
CA GLU A 95 -11.51 -4.58 3.36
C GLU A 95 -9.99 -4.78 3.38
N THR A 96 -9.55 -6.01 3.22
CA THR A 96 -8.13 -6.39 3.10
C THR A 96 -7.96 -7.42 1.98
N ASP A 97 -6.71 -7.70 1.60
CA ASP A 97 -6.39 -8.77 0.65
C ASP A 97 -6.77 -10.18 1.19
N GLN A 98 -6.99 -10.33 2.50
CA GLN A 98 -7.34 -11.58 3.17
C GLN A 98 -8.85 -11.72 3.45
N GLY A 99 -9.64 -10.71 3.08
CA GLY A 99 -11.08 -10.65 3.33
C GLY A 99 -11.51 -9.43 4.15
N GLU A 100 -12.79 -9.42 4.50
CA GLU A 100 -13.40 -8.34 5.29
C GLU A 100 -13.36 -8.62 6.79
N PHE A 101 -13.14 -7.56 7.57
CA PHE A 101 -13.13 -7.59 9.03
C PHE A 101 -14.02 -6.47 9.57
N GLU A 102 -14.79 -6.75 10.62
CA GLU A 102 -15.35 -5.68 11.45
C GLU A 102 -14.26 -5.20 12.40
N ALA A 103 -13.92 -3.92 12.38
CA ALA A 103 -12.89 -3.34 13.23
C ALA A 103 -13.36 -2.05 13.91
N VAL A 104 -12.86 -1.82 15.12
CA VAL A 104 -13.00 -0.53 15.81
C VAL A 104 -12.14 0.50 15.07
N VAL A 105 -12.74 1.67 14.82
CA VAL A 105 -12.11 2.83 14.18
C VAL A 105 -12.33 4.03 15.10
N TYR A 106 -11.26 4.75 15.43
CA TYR A 106 -11.37 6.07 16.03
C TYR A 106 -11.75 7.08 14.95
N VAL A 107 -12.79 7.86 15.15
CA VAL A 107 -13.31 8.85 14.18
C VAL A 107 -13.50 10.20 14.85
N ALA A 108 -13.41 11.28 14.09
CA ALA A 108 -13.50 12.63 14.63
C ALA A 108 -14.86 12.85 15.32
N SER A 109 -14.82 13.13 16.63
CA SER A 109 -15.97 13.64 17.37
C SER A 109 -16.00 15.17 17.28
N ASP A 110 -14.83 15.80 17.50
CA ASP A 110 -14.66 17.24 17.30
C ASP A 110 -14.32 17.57 15.85
N ARG A 111 -15.37 17.84 15.06
CA ARG A 111 -15.24 18.24 13.65
C ARG A 111 -14.51 19.57 13.45
N SER A 112 -14.28 20.38 14.49
CA SER A 112 -13.52 21.64 14.38
C SER A 112 -12.03 21.42 14.15
N LEU A 113 -11.53 20.21 14.43
CA LEU A 113 -10.14 19.81 14.22
C LEU A 113 -9.88 19.30 12.78
N LEU A 114 -10.94 19.11 11.98
CA LEU A 114 -10.83 18.72 10.58
C LEU A 114 -10.37 19.92 9.74
N HIS A 115 -9.06 20.00 9.48
CA HIS A 115 -8.47 21.16 8.82
C HIS A 115 -8.27 20.95 7.31
N GLU A 116 -7.31 20.10 6.89
CA GLU A 116 -7.00 19.90 5.48
C GLU A 116 -7.38 18.50 5.02
N PHE A 117 -8.22 18.41 3.99
CA PHE A 117 -8.62 17.14 3.41
C PHE A 117 -7.44 16.46 2.72
N ILE A 118 -7.28 15.15 2.93
CA ILE A 118 -6.26 14.31 2.31
C ILE A 118 -6.91 13.47 1.20
N PRO A 119 -6.81 13.87 -0.08
CA PRO A 119 -7.56 13.23 -1.17
C PRO A 119 -7.18 11.77 -1.41
N SER A 120 -5.92 11.40 -1.12
CA SER A 120 -5.44 10.02 -1.27
C SER A 120 -6.00 9.07 -0.21
N GLY A 121 -6.55 9.61 0.89
CA GLY A 121 -6.96 8.82 2.05
C GLY A 121 -5.81 8.08 2.74
N ASN A 122 -4.55 8.42 2.46
CA ASN A 122 -3.38 7.71 2.94
C ASN A 122 -2.43 8.67 3.67
N TRP A 123 -2.35 8.53 4.99
CA TRP A 123 -1.54 9.38 5.84
C TRP A 123 -0.05 9.34 5.51
N ARG A 124 0.51 8.15 5.23
CA ARG A 124 1.94 8.05 4.89
C ARG A 124 2.24 8.79 3.60
N VAL A 125 1.42 8.58 2.56
CA VAL A 125 1.58 9.28 1.26
C VAL A 125 1.44 10.79 1.43
N TRP A 126 0.51 11.26 2.29
CA TRP A 126 0.31 12.70 2.54
C TRP A 126 1.53 13.40 3.14
N LYS A 127 2.31 12.70 3.96
CA LYS A 127 3.48 13.27 4.64
C LYS A 127 4.74 13.35 3.78
N GLU A 128 4.79 12.61 2.67
CA GLU A 128 5.98 12.58 1.83
C GLU A 128 6.12 13.88 1.03
N ASP A 129 7.30 14.50 1.09
CA ASP A 129 7.63 15.62 0.22
C ASP A 129 8.09 15.10 -1.15
N LEU A 130 7.11 14.95 -2.05
CA LEU A 130 7.36 14.47 -3.41
C LEU A 130 8.26 15.42 -4.23
N LEU A 131 8.54 16.64 -3.76
CA LEU A 131 9.41 17.61 -4.43
C LEU A 131 10.90 17.38 -4.17
N GLU A 132 11.29 16.55 -3.20
CA GLU A 132 12.69 16.19 -2.95
C GLU A 132 13.14 14.94 -3.73
N GLY A 133 12.21 14.29 -4.45
CA GLY A 133 12.42 12.97 -5.02
C GLY A 133 12.32 11.87 -3.96
N MET A 134 12.31 10.61 -4.40
CA MET A 134 12.04 9.48 -3.52
C MET A 134 12.79 8.22 -3.94
N LEU A 135 12.77 7.24 -3.04
CA LEU A 135 13.03 5.86 -3.44
C LEU A 135 11.75 5.26 -4.02
N TYR A 136 11.87 4.53 -5.12
CA TYR A 136 10.78 3.87 -5.81
C TYR A 136 11.06 2.38 -5.98
N PHE A 137 10.16 1.54 -5.47
CA PHE A 137 10.20 0.08 -5.61
C PHE A 137 9.32 -0.39 -6.77
N ALA A 138 9.96 -0.82 -7.86
CA ALA A 138 9.30 -1.41 -9.01
C ALA A 138 9.35 -2.94 -8.94
N TYR A 139 8.19 -3.59 -9.08
CA TYR A 139 8.07 -5.06 -9.08
C TYR A 139 7.44 -5.62 -10.37
N GLY A 140 6.97 -4.74 -11.28
CA GLY A 140 6.34 -5.09 -12.55
C GLY A 140 7.10 -4.55 -13.76
N SER A 141 6.38 -4.13 -14.82
CA SER A 141 7.01 -3.62 -16.06
C SER A 141 7.90 -2.38 -15.86
N CYS A 142 7.77 -1.66 -14.75
CA CYS A 142 8.65 -0.55 -14.39
C CYS A 142 10.06 -0.99 -14.01
N MET A 143 10.34 -2.30 -13.89
CA MET A 143 11.70 -2.81 -13.78
C MET A 143 12.47 -2.74 -15.11
N ASP A 144 11.78 -2.48 -16.21
CA ASP A 144 12.31 -2.46 -17.56
C ASP A 144 12.31 -1.05 -18.17
N ASN A 145 13.34 -0.77 -18.97
CA ASN A 145 13.58 0.57 -19.51
C ASN A 145 12.88 0.85 -20.85
N ASP A 146 12.35 -0.14 -21.58
CA ASP A 146 11.82 0.08 -22.93
C ASP A 146 10.73 1.15 -22.97
N ARG A 147 9.80 1.11 -22.00
CA ARG A 147 8.73 2.12 -21.92
C ARG A 147 9.23 3.48 -21.45
N PHE A 148 10.20 3.51 -20.53
CA PHE A 148 10.79 4.77 -20.11
C PHE A 148 11.48 5.48 -21.28
N ILE A 149 12.23 4.73 -22.11
CA ILE A 149 12.89 5.24 -23.31
C ILE A 149 11.85 5.72 -24.33
N LYS A 150 10.82 4.90 -24.59
CA LYS A 150 9.75 5.26 -25.54
C LYS A 150 9.01 6.54 -25.14
N HIS A 151 8.86 6.78 -23.85
CA HIS A 151 8.22 7.99 -23.32
C HIS A 151 9.20 9.15 -23.08
N GLY A 152 10.51 8.95 -23.31
CA GLY A 152 11.54 9.99 -23.13
C GLY A 152 11.77 10.39 -21.66
N VAL A 153 11.60 9.44 -20.74
CA VAL A 153 11.75 9.65 -19.29
C VAL A 153 12.83 8.76 -18.66
N ASP A 154 13.54 7.96 -19.46
CA ASP A 154 14.54 7.01 -18.98
C ASP A 154 15.69 7.65 -18.22
N GLN A 155 16.03 8.91 -18.52
CA GLN A 155 17.01 9.68 -17.76
C GLN A 155 16.70 9.74 -16.26
N HIS A 156 15.42 9.66 -15.88
CA HIS A 156 14.99 9.75 -14.49
C HIS A 156 15.06 8.42 -13.73
N PHE A 157 15.33 7.30 -14.43
CA PHE A 157 15.38 5.95 -13.87
C PHE A 157 16.78 5.31 -13.98
N GLN A 158 17.82 6.12 -14.23
CA GLN A 158 19.19 5.63 -14.37
C GLN A 158 19.86 5.30 -13.01
N ASP A 159 19.43 5.93 -11.91
CA ASP A 159 19.92 5.64 -10.57
C ASP A 159 19.19 4.42 -9.97
N CYS A 160 19.45 3.25 -10.54
CA CYS A 160 18.97 1.97 -10.06
C CYS A 160 19.92 1.41 -9.00
N LEU A 161 19.48 1.43 -7.74
CA LEU A 161 20.24 0.92 -6.58
C LEU A 161 20.36 -0.62 -6.61
N GLY A 162 19.49 -1.29 -7.37
CA GLY A 162 19.53 -2.74 -7.58
C GLY A 162 18.35 -3.45 -6.92
N ARG A 163 18.57 -4.70 -6.51
CA ARG A 163 17.52 -5.54 -5.92
C ARG A 163 17.12 -5.06 -4.53
N ALA A 164 15.81 -4.99 -4.29
CA ALA A 164 15.22 -4.92 -2.95
C ALA A 164 14.15 -6.00 -2.78
N VAL A 165 13.82 -6.30 -1.52
CA VAL A 165 12.95 -7.41 -1.13
C VAL A 165 11.82 -6.91 -0.24
N PHE A 166 10.58 -7.19 -0.64
CA PHE A 166 9.39 -6.87 0.12
C PHE A 166 8.73 -8.17 0.63
N LYS A 167 8.69 -8.35 1.96
CA LYS A 167 8.26 -9.58 2.63
C LYS A 167 6.80 -9.50 3.04
N GLY A 168 6.13 -10.65 3.05
CA GLY A 168 4.71 -10.76 3.41
C GLY A 168 3.76 -10.61 2.21
N TYR A 169 4.30 -10.48 1.01
CA TYR A 169 3.54 -10.26 -0.21
C TYR A 169 3.94 -11.24 -1.30
N THR A 170 3.00 -11.50 -2.21
CA THR A 170 3.25 -12.28 -3.41
C THR A 170 2.83 -11.49 -4.66
N LEU A 171 3.64 -11.59 -5.71
CA LEU A 171 3.35 -10.98 -6.99
C LEU A 171 2.21 -11.75 -7.69
N ARG A 172 1.17 -11.03 -8.11
CA ARG A 172 0.00 -11.56 -8.84
C ARG A 172 -0.32 -10.73 -10.07
N TYR A 173 -1.00 -11.32 -11.04
CA TYR A 173 -1.50 -10.64 -12.25
C TYR A 173 -3.02 -10.37 -12.18
N ASN A 174 -3.45 -9.67 -11.14
CA ASN A 174 -4.85 -9.49 -10.76
C ASN A 174 -5.43 -8.09 -11.10
N HIS A 175 -4.67 -7.21 -11.74
CA HIS A 175 -5.22 -6.01 -12.38
C HIS A 175 -5.55 -6.33 -13.83
N VAL A 176 -6.81 -6.67 -14.09
CA VAL A 176 -7.25 -7.12 -15.41
C VAL A 176 -7.60 -5.92 -16.26
N ILE A 177 -6.93 -5.81 -17.40
CA ILE A 177 -7.33 -4.87 -18.45
C ILE A 177 -7.65 -5.66 -19.73
N HIS A 178 -8.06 -4.95 -20.78
CA HIS A 178 -8.57 -5.52 -22.02
C HIS A 178 -7.71 -6.61 -22.69
N ASP A 179 -6.39 -6.65 -22.44
CA ASP A 179 -5.44 -7.60 -23.05
C ASP A 179 -4.79 -8.57 -22.05
N GLY A 180 -5.22 -8.60 -20.79
CA GLY A 180 -4.74 -9.53 -19.77
C GLY A 180 -4.31 -8.87 -18.45
N GLY A 181 -3.71 -9.66 -17.58
CA GLY A 181 -3.38 -9.27 -16.21
C GLY A 181 -2.15 -8.35 -16.13
N ARG A 182 -2.17 -7.41 -15.19
CA ARG A 182 -1.04 -6.56 -14.78
C ARG A 182 -0.64 -6.87 -13.35
N ALA A 183 0.63 -6.60 -13.06
CA ALA A 183 1.27 -7.04 -11.83
C ALA A 183 0.75 -6.24 -10.62
N ASP A 184 0.62 -6.92 -9.49
CA ASP A 184 0.25 -6.39 -8.18
C ASP A 184 1.05 -7.11 -7.10
N MET A 185 1.04 -6.56 -5.90
CA MET A 185 1.51 -7.23 -4.69
C MET A 185 0.30 -7.51 -3.79
N VAL A 186 0.07 -8.79 -3.51
CA VAL A 186 -1.04 -9.24 -2.65
C VAL A 186 -0.50 -9.64 -1.28
N GLU A 187 -1.11 -9.14 -0.21
CA GLU A 187 -0.72 -9.41 1.18
C GLU A 187 -1.21 -10.79 1.67
N GLU A 188 -0.58 -11.84 1.14
CA GLU A 188 -0.90 -13.24 1.45
C GLU A 188 0.33 -14.05 1.90
N GLY A 189 1.34 -13.33 2.41
CA GLY A 189 2.63 -13.91 2.71
C GLY A 189 3.54 -14.01 1.48
N GLY A 190 4.69 -14.66 1.66
CA GLY A 190 5.69 -14.80 0.61
C GLY A 190 6.68 -13.63 0.55
N VAL A 191 7.29 -13.48 -0.62
CA VAL A 191 8.32 -12.48 -0.90
C VAL A 191 8.14 -11.96 -2.33
N VAL A 192 8.27 -10.65 -2.49
CA VAL A 192 8.42 -9.97 -3.78
C VAL A 192 9.82 -9.39 -3.88
N GLU A 193 10.57 -9.77 -4.91
CA GLU A 193 11.79 -9.07 -5.29
C GLU A 193 11.46 -8.02 -6.36
N GLY A 194 12.12 -6.88 -6.30
CA GLY A 194 11.95 -5.80 -7.27
C GLY A 194 13.19 -4.91 -7.35
N LYS A 195 13.14 -3.92 -8.22
CA LYS A 195 14.19 -2.91 -8.37
C LYS A 195 13.90 -1.70 -7.52
N LEU A 196 14.91 -1.26 -6.77
CA LEU A 196 14.89 -0.01 -6.04
C LEU A 196 15.59 1.07 -6.86
N TYR A 197 14.87 2.16 -7.14
CA TYR A 197 15.37 3.33 -7.85
C TYR A 197 15.41 4.52 -6.91
N ARG A 198 16.37 5.42 -7.12
CA ARG A 198 16.25 6.80 -6.66
C ARG A 198 15.71 7.63 -7.82
N VAL A 199 14.58 8.29 -7.60
CA VAL A 199 13.86 8.98 -8.66
C VAL A 199 13.59 10.44 -8.30
N PRO A 200 13.76 11.39 -9.24
CA PRO A 200 13.46 12.79 -9.03
C PRO A 200 11.93 13.07 -9.10
N PRO A 201 11.46 14.26 -8.70
CA PRO A 201 10.03 14.63 -8.71
C PRO A 201 9.32 14.43 -10.06
N GLU A 202 10.01 14.68 -11.17
CA GLU A 202 9.47 14.50 -12.53
C GLU A 202 9.11 13.05 -12.81
N ALA A 203 9.91 12.11 -12.29
CA ALA A 203 9.63 10.68 -12.39
C ALA A 203 8.41 10.29 -11.58
N ILE A 204 8.24 10.86 -10.38
CA ILE A 204 7.08 10.60 -9.52
C ILE A 204 5.81 11.05 -10.24
N THR A 205 5.81 12.25 -10.83
CA THR A 205 4.69 12.76 -11.64
C THR A 205 4.37 11.81 -12.79
N TYR A 206 5.40 11.35 -13.51
CA TYR A 206 5.24 10.36 -14.58
C TYR A 206 4.66 9.03 -14.08
N LEU A 207 5.12 8.52 -12.93
CA LEU A 207 4.65 7.26 -12.34
C LEU A 207 3.16 7.36 -11.98
N TYR A 208 2.71 8.45 -11.34
CA TYR A 208 1.30 8.64 -11.01
C TYR A 208 0.40 8.58 -12.26
N GLY A 209 0.83 9.21 -13.36
CA GLY A 209 0.13 9.13 -14.64
C GLY A 209 0.17 7.73 -15.26
N ARG A 210 1.32 7.06 -15.24
CA ARG A 210 1.50 5.70 -15.80
C ARG A 210 0.68 4.65 -15.06
N GLU A 211 0.64 4.72 -13.73
CA GLU A 211 -0.07 3.78 -12.87
C GLU A 211 -1.58 4.09 -12.77
N GLY A 212 -2.03 5.16 -13.44
CA GLY A 212 -3.45 5.50 -13.55
C GLY A 212 -4.08 5.81 -12.19
N VAL A 213 -3.36 6.54 -11.32
CA VAL A 213 -3.83 6.91 -9.97
C VAL A 213 -5.16 7.66 -10.04
N ASP A 214 -5.29 8.60 -10.98
CA ASP A 214 -6.54 9.35 -11.19
C ASP A 214 -7.65 8.54 -11.89
N ASN A 215 -7.32 7.38 -12.46
CA ASN A 215 -8.24 6.50 -13.18
C ASN A 215 -8.56 5.22 -12.37
N ASN A 216 -8.28 5.21 -11.07
CA ASN A 216 -8.50 4.08 -10.17
C ASN A 216 -7.83 2.76 -10.60
N GLY A 217 -6.68 2.83 -11.29
CA GLY A 217 -5.88 1.64 -11.61
C GLY A 217 -5.13 1.15 -10.37
N TYR A 218 -4.16 1.95 -9.94
CA TYR A 218 -3.35 1.71 -8.76
C TYR A 218 -3.47 2.87 -7.77
N ARG A 219 -3.18 2.61 -6.50
CA ARG A 219 -2.93 3.63 -5.48
C ARG A 219 -1.45 3.71 -5.12
N PRO A 220 -0.92 4.90 -4.82
CA PRO A 220 0.39 5.01 -4.21
C PRO A 220 0.39 4.43 -2.79
N ALA A 221 1.53 3.92 -2.37
CA ALA A 221 1.78 3.49 -0.99
C ALA A 221 3.23 3.73 -0.62
N ILE A 222 3.47 3.96 0.67
CA ILE A 222 4.80 4.05 1.24
C ILE A 222 5.06 2.79 2.05
N ILE A 223 6.12 2.08 1.69
CA ILE A 223 6.49 0.79 2.27
C ILE A 223 7.94 0.81 2.75
N SER A 224 8.28 -0.24 3.50
CA SER A 224 9.66 -0.57 3.89
C SER A 224 10.11 -1.82 3.16
N VAL A 225 11.29 -1.78 2.56
CA VAL A 225 11.89 -2.91 1.82
C VAL A 225 13.27 -3.25 2.39
N GLU A 226 13.69 -4.49 2.23
CA GLU A 226 15.06 -4.89 2.55
C GLU A 226 15.96 -4.71 1.32
N HIS A 227 17.04 -3.95 1.48
CA HIS A 227 18.05 -3.73 0.44
C HIS A 227 19.44 -3.87 1.09
N GLU A 228 20.29 -4.73 0.51
CA GLU A 228 21.64 -5.03 1.02
C GLU A 228 21.67 -5.42 2.52
N GLY A 229 20.67 -6.17 2.98
CA GLY A 229 20.54 -6.64 4.36
C GLY A 229 20.13 -5.56 5.37
N LYS A 230 19.71 -4.38 4.89
CA LYS A 230 19.17 -3.29 5.72
C LYS A 230 17.73 -3.00 5.33
N MET A 231 16.93 -2.62 6.32
CA MET A 231 15.61 -2.05 6.06
C MET A 231 15.77 -0.62 5.53
N VAL A 232 15.03 -0.33 4.47
CA VAL A 232 14.92 0.97 3.83
C VAL A 232 13.46 1.37 3.87
N ASP A 233 13.17 2.41 4.64
CA ASP A 233 11.83 2.97 4.82
C ASP A 233 11.57 4.08 3.77
N HIS A 234 10.35 4.64 3.78
CA HIS A 234 9.95 5.75 2.89
C HIS A 234 10.11 5.43 1.40
N VAL A 235 9.71 4.22 0.99
CA VAL A 235 9.80 3.77 -0.39
C VAL A 235 8.43 3.80 -1.06
N LEU A 236 8.32 4.59 -2.14
CA LEU A 236 7.13 4.66 -2.97
C LEU A 236 6.95 3.35 -3.75
N THR A 237 5.72 2.84 -3.74
CA THR A 237 5.28 1.78 -4.64
C THR A 237 3.80 1.97 -4.98
N PHE A 238 3.23 1.06 -5.76
CA PHE A 238 1.84 1.11 -6.18
C PHE A 238 1.15 -0.22 -5.93
N PHE A 239 -0.10 -0.20 -5.45
CA PHE A 239 -0.94 -1.39 -5.28
C PHE A 239 -2.20 -1.26 -6.11
N VAL A 240 -2.70 -2.37 -6.63
CA VAL A 240 -3.98 -2.39 -7.38
C VAL A 240 -5.13 -2.04 -6.44
N LEU A 241 -6.03 -1.17 -6.92
CA LEU A 241 -7.22 -0.74 -6.15
C LEU A 241 -8.33 -1.79 -6.15
N ASN A 242 -8.62 -2.32 -7.34
CA ASN A 242 -9.67 -3.30 -7.59
C ASN A 242 -9.02 -4.58 -8.08
N LYS A 243 -8.73 -5.47 -7.13
CA LYS A 243 -8.06 -6.75 -7.40
C LYS A 243 -9.09 -7.75 -7.92
N GLU A 244 -8.84 -8.30 -9.09
CA GLU A 244 -9.68 -9.33 -9.72
C GLU A 244 -9.05 -10.72 -9.58
N LYS A 245 -9.67 -11.73 -10.18
CA LYS A 245 -9.04 -13.04 -10.30
C LYS A 245 -7.79 -12.90 -11.18
N GLU A 246 -6.70 -13.53 -10.75
CA GLU A 246 -5.46 -13.56 -11.52
C GLU A 246 -5.68 -14.20 -12.91
N VAL A 247 -5.20 -13.53 -13.95
CA VAL A 247 -5.22 -13.99 -15.35
C VAL A 247 -3.85 -13.83 -15.97
N ALA A 248 -3.55 -14.55 -17.05
CA ALA A 248 -2.24 -14.45 -17.68
C ALA A 248 -1.95 -13.01 -18.15
N PRO A 249 -0.72 -12.50 -17.93
CA PRO A 249 -0.26 -11.29 -18.59
C PRO A 249 -0.05 -11.53 -20.10
N PRO A 250 -0.25 -10.51 -20.95
CA PRO A 250 0.08 -10.62 -22.37
C PRO A 250 1.60 -10.76 -22.57
N ASP A 251 2.00 -11.38 -23.69
CA ASP A 251 3.40 -11.72 -23.98
C ASP A 251 4.35 -10.53 -23.87
N HIS A 252 3.96 -9.40 -24.48
CA HIS A 252 4.76 -8.17 -24.46
C HIS A 252 4.99 -7.66 -23.02
N TYR A 253 3.98 -7.72 -22.15
CA TYR A 253 4.08 -7.28 -20.76
C TYR A 253 4.93 -8.24 -19.92
N SER A 254 4.73 -9.55 -20.08
CA SER A 254 5.55 -10.55 -19.39
C SER A 254 7.03 -10.47 -19.81
N THR A 255 7.31 -10.16 -21.08
CA THR A 255 8.67 -9.98 -21.59
C THR A 255 9.35 -8.78 -20.94
N GLU A 256 8.65 -7.66 -20.77
CA GLU A 256 9.17 -6.50 -20.03
C GLU A 256 9.52 -6.88 -18.59
N ILE A 257 8.62 -7.56 -17.87
CA ILE A 257 8.89 -7.98 -16.47
C ILE A 257 10.12 -8.88 -16.40
N ILE A 258 10.18 -9.93 -17.22
CA ILE A 258 11.29 -10.90 -17.19
C ILE A 258 12.61 -10.24 -17.57
N ARG A 259 12.63 -9.41 -18.63
CA ARG A 259 13.83 -8.68 -19.06
C ARG A 259 14.28 -7.67 -18.01
N GLY A 260 13.34 -6.94 -17.41
CA GLY A 260 13.61 -6.02 -16.31
C GLY A 260 14.19 -6.74 -15.10
N ALA A 261 13.67 -7.92 -14.75
CA ALA A 261 14.13 -8.68 -13.60
C ALA A 261 15.52 -9.34 -13.81
N THR A 262 15.78 -9.82 -15.03
CA THR A 262 16.98 -10.62 -15.35
C THR A 262 18.27 -9.83 -15.12
N GLY A 263 19.23 -10.44 -14.42
CA GLY A 263 20.53 -9.85 -14.12
C GLY A 263 20.55 -8.86 -12.95
N VAL A 264 19.39 -8.58 -12.34
CA VAL A 264 19.29 -7.73 -11.13
C VAL A 264 18.64 -8.47 -9.97
N LEU A 265 17.49 -9.12 -10.21
CA LEU A 265 16.84 -9.97 -9.20
C LEU A 265 17.54 -11.32 -9.11
N SER A 266 17.22 -12.11 -8.08
CA SER A 266 17.77 -13.46 -7.96
C SER A 266 17.30 -14.37 -9.10
N GLU A 267 18.18 -15.27 -9.54
CA GLU A 267 17.86 -16.24 -10.60
C GLU A 267 16.65 -17.11 -10.22
N GLU A 268 16.56 -17.50 -8.93
CA GLU A 268 15.43 -18.26 -8.39
C GLU A 268 14.11 -17.47 -8.52
N TYR A 269 14.11 -16.17 -8.20
CA TYR A 269 12.91 -15.35 -8.32
C TYR A 269 12.52 -15.11 -9.78
N VAL A 270 13.49 -14.87 -10.67
CA VAL A 270 13.24 -14.75 -12.12
C VAL A 270 12.62 -16.03 -12.67
N GLN A 271 13.15 -17.19 -12.28
CA GLN A 271 12.60 -18.49 -12.70
C GLN A 271 11.16 -18.69 -12.18
N LYS A 272 10.87 -18.30 -10.94
CA LYS A 272 9.52 -18.31 -10.37
C LYS A 272 8.54 -17.43 -11.18
N LEU A 273 8.97 -16.25 -11.62
CA LEU A 273 8.15 -15.37 -12.48
C LEU A 273 7.81 -16.04 -13.82
N ILE A 274 8.80 -16.67 -14.46
CA ILE A 274 8.61 -17.39 -15.74
C ILE A 274 7.62 -18.55 -15.55
N GLU A 275 7.80 -19.35 -14.50
CA GLU A 275 6.93 -20.49 -14.20
C GLU A 275 5.48 -20.06 -13.91
N GLN A 276 5.29 -18.97 -13.15
CA GLN A 276 3.96 -18.42 -12.88
C GLN A 276 3.27 -17.97 -14.17
N VAL A 277 3.96 -17.25 -15.06
CA VAL A 277 3.41 -16.81 -16.36
C VAL A 277 3.03 -18.02 -17.22
N HIS A 278 3.88 -19.05 -17.29
CA HIS A 278 3.58 -20.27 -18.03
C HIS A 278 2.37 -21.02 -17.46
N ALA A 279 2.28 -21.13 -16.12
CA ALA A 279 1.16 -21.79 -15.46
C ALA A 279 -0.18 -21.09 -15.71
N LEU A 280 -0.21 -19.75 -15.68
CA LEU A 280 -1.40 -18.97 -15.98
C LEU A 280 -1.84 -19.15 -17.44
N LYS A 281 -0.91 -19.04 -18.40
CA LYS A 281 -1.21 -19.22 -19.82
C LYS A 281 -1.78 -20.60 -20.14
N ASN A 282 -1.23 -21.65 -19.53
CA ASN A 282 -1.76 -23.01 -19.69
C ASN A 282 -3.15 -23.17 -19.08
N SER A 283 -3.41 -22.51 -17.95
CA SER A 283 -4.72 -22.56 -17.29
C SER A 283 -5.80 -21.84 -18.10
N ASP A 284 -5.46 -20.72 -18.74
CA ASP A 284 -6.38 -19.95 -19.59
C ASP A 284 -6.71 -20.69 -20.89
N VAL A 285 -5.79 -21.50 -21.42
CA VAL A 285 -6.05 -22.37 -22.59
C VAL A 285 -7.01 -23.52 -22.25
N VAL A 286 -6.95 -24.06 -21.04
CA VAL A 286 -7.83 -25.18 -20.61
C VAL A 286 -9.27 -24.70 -20.31
N ASN A 287 -9.44 -23.43 -19.95
CA ASN A 287 -10.73 -22.85 -19.57
C ASN A 287 -11.46 -22.12 -20.71
N ASN A 288 -10.88 -22.05 -21.91
CA ASN A 288 -11.48 -21.50 -23.14
C ASN A 288 -11.86 -22.62 -24.12
#